data_AF-A0A2S8PDM2-F1
#
_entry.id   AF-A0A2S8PDM2-F1
#
_cell.length_a   1.000
_cell.length_b   1.000
_cell.length_c   1.000
_cell.angle_alpha   90.00
_cell.angle_beta   90.00
_cell.angle_gamma   90.00
#
_symmetry.space_group_name_H-M   'P 1'
#
loop_
_entity.id
_entity.type
_entity.pdbx_description
1 polymer ?
#
loop_
_entity_poly.entity_id
_entity_poly.type
_entity_poly.pdbx_seq_one_letter_code
_entity_poly.pdbx_strand_id
1 'polypeptide(L)'
;MPRKKTHKSLWKRIILNWELYLFIAPAFFYFLIFCYGPMYGIQIAFKNFIPTKGITGSPWVGFDHFVRFFHSYYFWDLLWNTLSISLYSLVVGFPIPIILALAFNEVRNGFFKKLSQTV
;
A
#
# COMPACT_ATOMS: atom_id res chain seq x y z
N MET A 1 -26.22 -41.32 -17.74
CA MET A 1 -26.04 -41.41 -16.27
C MET A 1 -25.38 -40.12 -15.77
N PRO A 2 -26.00 -39.31 -14.89
CA PRO A 2 -25.38 -38.06 -14.43
C PRO A 2 -24.42 -38.32 -13.27
N ARG A 3 -23.18 -37.85 -13.43
CA ARG A 3 -22.08 -38.03 -12.46
C ARG A 3 -22.32 -37.11 -11.26
N LYS A 4 -22.75 -37.68 -10.11
CA LYS A 4 -22.94 -36.95 -8.85
C LYS A 4 -21.63 -36.24 -8.45
N LYS A 5 -21.60 -34.91 -8.52
CA LYS A 5 -20.50 -34.08 -7.99
C LYS A 5 -20.59 -34.10 -6.46
N THR A 6 -19.83 -34.99 -5.83
CA THR A 6 -19.68 -35.01 -4.37
C THR A 6 -19.07 -33.68 -3.92
N HIS A 7 -19.84 -32.88 -3.19
CA HIS A 7 -19.35 -31.70 -2.46
C HIS A 7 -18.33 -32.17 -1.42
N LYS A 8 -17.05 -32.29 -1.82
CA LYS A 8 -15.96 -32.46 -0.85
C LYS A 8 -16.04 -31.27 0.12
N SER A 9 -16.25 -31.57 1.40
CA SER A 9 -16.25 -30.60 2.50
C SER A 9 -15.07 -29.63 2.36
N LEU A 10 -15.33 -28.32 2.49
CA LEU A 10 -14.31 -27.26 2.39
C LEU A 10 -13.11 -27.53 3.30
N TRP A 11 -13.38 -28.07 4.50
CA TRP A 11 -12.35 -28.48 5.45
C TRP A 11 -11.42 -29.56 4.92
N LYS A 12 -11.94 -30.57 4.21
CA LYS A 12 -11.10 -31.61 3.58
C LYS A 12 -10.24 -31.04 2.46
N ARG A 13 -10.66 -29.96 1.80
CA ARG A 13 -9.86 -29.28 0.76
C ARG A 13 -8.77 -28.41 1.38
N ILE A 14 -9.04 -27.74 2.49
CA ILE A 14 -8.06 -26.92 3.20
C ILE A 14 -6.94 -27.79 3.76
N ILE A 15 -7.29 -28.91 4.41
CA ILE A 15 -6.31 -29.87 4.96
C ILE A 15 -5.46 -30.51 3.86
N LEU A 16 -6.05 -30.84 2.71
CA LEU A 16 -5.32 -31.41 1.57
C LEU A 16 -4.31 -30.42 0.97
N ASN A 17 -4.57 -29.12 1.04
CA ASN A 17 -3.72 -28.06 0.48
C ASN A 17 -2.98 -27.26 1.57
N TRP A 18 -2.76 -27.85 2.75
CA TRP A 18 -2.17 -27.14 3.89
C TRP A 18 -0.77 -26.59 3.59
N GLU A 19 -0.01 -27.25 2.71
CA GLU A 19 1.32 -26.81 2.26
C GLU A 19 1.25 -25.42 1.60
N LEU A 20 0.25 -25.19 0.74
CA LEU A 20 0.05 -23.88 0.09
C LEU A 20 -0.27 -22.79 1.11
N TYR A 21 -1.06 -23.11 2.14
CA TYR A 21 -1.35 -22.18 3.23
C TYR A 21 -0.11 -21.92 4.09
N LEU A 22 0.75 -22.92 4.30
CA LEU A 22 2.01 -22.75 5.02
C LEU A 22 2.98 -21.83 4.25
N PHE A 23 3.04 -21.92 2.92
CA PHE A 23 3.86 -21.02 2.10
C PHE A 23 3.36 -19.57 2.14
N ILE A 24 2.04 -19.35 2.21
CA ILE A 24 1.45 -18.00 2.28
C ILE A 24 1.49 -17.44 3.71
N ALA A 25 1.51 -18.30 4.73
CA ALA A 25 1.40 -17.90 6.13
C ALA A 25 2.42 -16.82 6.56
N PRO A 26 3.72 -16.87 6.21
CA PRO A 26 4.68 -15.83 6.61
C PRO A 26 4.29 -14.45 6.07
N ALA A 27 3.92 -14.36 4.80
CA ALA A 27 3.47 -13.11 4.19
C ALA A 27 2.17 -12.63 4.85
N PHE A 28 1.21 -13.53 5.05
CA PHE A 28 -0.06 -13.22 5.69
C PHE A 28 0.12 -12.66 7.11
N PHE A 29 0.92 -13.32 7.94
CA PHE A 29 1.18 -12.86 9.31
C PHE A 29 1.96 -11.55 9.33
N TYR A 30 2.88 -11.35 8.39
CA TYR A 30 3.57 -10.06 8.24
C TYR A 30 2.56 -8.93 8.01
N PHE A 31 1.66 -9.07 7.03
CA PHE A 31 0.63 -8.07 6.77
C PHE A 31 -0.31 -7.89 7.96
N LEU A 32 -0.70 -8.98 8.63
CA LEU A 32 -1.61 -8.92 9.78
C LEU A 32 -1.00 -8.12 10.94
N ILE A 33 0.27 -8.35 11.26
CA ILE A 33 0.93 -7.73 12.40
C ILE A 33 1.39 -6.31 12.05
N PHE A 34 2.03 -6.11 10.90
CA PHE A 34 2.70 -4.86 10.56
C PHE A 34 1.85 -3.89 9.75
N CYS A 35 0.86 -4.37 8.99
CA CYS A 35 -0.05 -3.49 8.25
C CYS A 35 -1.38 -3.31 9.00
N TYR A 36 -2.03 -4.40 9.43
CA TYR A 36 -3.32 -4.33 10.11
C TYR A 36 -3.21 -4.01 11.61
N GLY A 37 -2.15 -4.45 12.29
CA GLY A 37 -1.91 -4.11 13.70
C GLY A 37 -1.90 -2.59 13.95
N PRO A 38 -1.07 -1.80 13.23
CA PRO A 38 -1.05 -0.35 13.38
C PRO A 38 -2.36 0.36 13.02
N MET A 39 -3.23 -0.24 12.20
CA MET A 39 -4.53 0.35 11.87
C MET A 39 -5.44 0.50 13.09
N TYR A 40 -5.22 -0.27 14.16
CA TYR A 40 -5.90 -0.03 15.44
C TYR A 40 -5.64 1.39 15.98
N GLY A 41 -4.45 1.95 15.71
CA GLY A 41 -4.06 3.30 16.09
C GLY A 41 -4.84 4.42 15.38
N ILE A 42 -5.57 4.12 14.30
CA ILE A 42 -6.41 5.12 13.59
C ILE A 42 -7.45 5.74 14.54
N GLN A 43 -7.86 5.01 15.59
CA GLN A 43 -8.77 5.51 16.63
C GLN A 43 -8.26 6.78 17.34
N ILE A 44 -6.95 7.00 17.36
CA ILE A 44 -6.32 8.20 17.94
C ILE A 44 -6.83 9.47 17.26
N ALA A 45 -7.14 9.43 15.96
CA ALA A 45 -7.68 10.58 15.24
C ALA A 45 -9.04 11.06 15.77
N PHE A 46 -9.76 10.22 16.53
CA PHE A 46 -11.06 10.52 17.14
C PHE A 46 -10.99 10.76 18.65
N LYS A 47 -9.79 10.70 19.23
CA LYS A 47 -9.56 10.84 20.67
C LYS A 47 -8.62 12.01 20.94
N ASN A 48 -8.82 12.69 22.07
CA ASN A 48 -7.80 13.61 22.58
C ASN A 48 -6.72 12.80 23.28
N PHE A 49 -5.75 12.33 22.50
CA PHE A 49 -4.75 11.37 22.94
C PHE A 49 -3.78 11.98 23.96
N ILE A 50 -3.79 11.41 25.16
CA ILE A 50 -2.84 11.74 26.22
C ILE A 50 -1.92 10.53 26.38
N PRO A 51 -0.60 10.65 26.08
CA PRO A 51 0.33 9.52 26.12
C PRO A 51 0.33 8.75 27.46
N THR A 52 0.14 9.46 28.58
CA THR A 52 0.08 8.86 29.92
C THR A 52 -1.17 8.02 30.20
N LYS A 53 -2.26 8.24 29.45
CA LYS A 53 -3.52 7.47 29.56
C LYS A 53 -3.68 6.41 28.47
N GLY A 54 -2.74 6.35 27.52
CA GLY A 54 -2.79 5.45 26.37
C GLY A 54 -3.99 5.71 25.44
N ILE A 55 -4.17 4.81 24.46
CA ILE A 55 -5.23 4.93 23.45
C ILE A 55 -6.62 4.67 24.05
N THR A 56 -6.72 3.78 25.04
CA THR A 56 -8.00 3.36 25.64
C THR A 56 -8.52 4.34 26.70
N GLY A 57 -7.64 4.98 27.49
CA GLY A 57 -8.01 5.93 28.55
C GLY A 57 -8.15 7.39 28.11
N SER A 58 -7.85 7.70 26.85
CA SER A 58 -7.98 9.05 26.29
C SER A 58 -9.44 9.38 25.93
N PRO A 59 -9.95 10.59 26.25
CA PRO A 59 -11.35 10.95 26.00
C PRO A 59 -11.66 11.00 24.50
N TRP A 60 -12.85 10.52 24.14
CA TRP A 60 -13.35 10.54 22.77
C TRP A 60 -13.86 11.93 22.40
N VAL A 61 -13.30 12.51 21.34
CA VAL A 61 -13.65 13.87 20.85
C VAL A 61 -14.31 13.85 19.47
N GLY A 62 -14.50 12.66 18.88
CA GLY A 62 -15.16 12.52 17.59
C GLY A 62 -14.38 13.22 16.49
N PHE A 63 -15.01 14.18 15.80
CA PHE A 63 -14.44 14.85 14.62
C PHE A 63 -13.72 16.17 14.93
N ASP A 64 -13.54 16.53 16.20
CA ASP A 64 -12.96 17.83 16.58
C ASP A 64 -11.61 18.12 15.89
N HIS A 65 -10.70 17.13 15.87
CA HIS A 65 -9.41 17.25 15.18
C HIS A 65 -9.54 17.49 13.68
N PHE A 66 -10.52 16.84 13.04
CA PHE A 66 -10.79 17.02 11.60
C PHE A 66 -11.32 18.41 11.32
N VAL A 67 -12.31 18.88 12.11
CA VAL A 67 -12.85 20.24 11.97
C VAL A 67 -11.74 21.26 12.14
N ARG A 68 -10.93 21.14 13.20
CA ARG A 68 -9.78 22.01 13.43
C ARG A 68 -8.76 21.99 12.29
N PHE A 69 -8.51 20.82 11.71
CA PHE A 69 -7.62 20.68 10.56
C PHE A 69 -8.16 21.38 9.32
N PHE A 70 -9.42 21.16 8.96
CA PHE A 70 -10.05 21.79 7.79
C PHE A 70 -10.20 23.31 7.92
N HIS A 71 -10.33 23.83 9.15
CA HIS A 71 -10.40 25.28 9.42
C HIS A 71 -9.03 25.91 9.69
N SER A 72 -7.94 25.15 9.60
CA SER A 72 -6.59 25.69 9.73
C SER A 72 -6.23 26.57 8.53
N TYR A 73 -5.55 27.68 8.78
CA TYR A 73 -5.03 28.57 7.73
C TYR A 73 -4.20 27.81 6.67
N TYR A 74 -3.43 26.80 7.10
CA TYR A 74 -2.54 26.03 6.23
C TYR A 74 -3.24 24.91 5.44
N PHE A 75 -4.52 24.62 5.69
CA PHE A 75 -5.18 23.46 5.08
C PHE A 75 -5.14 23.50 3.56
N TRP A 76 -5.55 24.63 2.97
CA TRP A 76 -5.62 24.79 1.52
C TRP A 76 -4.24 24.77 0.88
N ASP A 77 -3.25 25.41 1.50
CA ASP A 77 -1.87 25.38 1.01
C ASP A 77 -1.33 23.94 1.00
N LEU A 78 -1.54 23.18 2.09
CA LEU A 78 -1.11 21.78 2.18
C LEU A 78 -1.79 20.90 1.13
N LEU A 79 -3.09 21.08 0.92
CA LEU A 79 -3.86 20.32 -0.04
C LEU A 79 -3.38 20.60 -1.47
N TRP A 80 -3.30 21.87 -1.86
CA TRP A 80 -2.87 22.26 -3.20
C TRP A 80 -1.41 21.91 -3.48
N ASN A 81 -0.51 22.07 -2.51
CA ASN A 81 0.87 21.66 -2.67
C ASN A 81 0.98 20.16 -2.89
N THR A 82 0.28 19.35 -2.07
CA THR A 82 0.30 17.89 -2.19
C THR A 82 -0.27 17.44 -3.54
N LEU A 83 -1.45 17.94 -3.93
CA LEU A 83 -2.07 17.61 -5.21
C LEU A 83 -1.21 18.05 -6.40
N SER A 84 -0.63 19.25 -6.33
CA SER A 84 0.25 19.75 -7.39
C SER A 84 1.50 18.89 -7.52
N ILE A 85 2.18 18.56 -6.41
CA ILE A 85 3.35 17.67 -6.41
C ILE A 85 2.99 16.29 -6.97
N SER A 86 1.87 15.70 -6.53
CA SER A 86 1.42 14.40 -7.06
C SER A 86 1.13 14.45 -8.56
N LEU A 87 0.50 15.54 -9.04
CA LEU A 87 0.22 15.71 -10.47
C LEU A 87 1.49 15.90 -11.28
N TYR A 88 2.43 16.75 -10.82
CA TYR A 88 3.73 16.90 -11.47
C TYR A 88 4.51 15.59 -11.49
N SER A 89 4.51 14.85 -10.39
CA SER A 89 5.17 13.55 -10.29
C SER A 89 4.56 12.53 -11.25
N LEU A 90 3.25 12.56 -11.48
CA LEU A 90 2.58 11.72 -12.46
C LEU A 90 2.91 12.16 -13.90
N VAL A 91 2.72 13.44 -14.22
CA VAL A 91 2.87 13.96 -15.59
C VAL A 91 4.33 13.92 -16.07
N VAL A 92 5.28 14.11 -15.17
CA VAL A 92 6.72 14.16 -15.50
C VAL A 92 7.41 12.86 -15.12
N GLY A 93 7.16 12.35 -13.91
CA GLY A 93 7.84 11.17 -13.39
C GLY A 93 7.43 9.87 -14.07
N PHE A 94 6.21 9.76 -14.61
CA PHE A 94 5.79 8.56 -15.37
C PHE A 94 6.35 8.52 -16.80
N PRO A 95 6.32 9.60 -17.60
CA PRO A 95 6.85 9.55 -18.97
C PRO A 95 8.37 9.49 -19.07
N ILE A 96 9.12 10.08 -18.12
CA ILE A 96 10.59 10.10 -18.17
C ILE A 96 11.20 8.69 -18.28
N PRO A 97 10.86 7.70 -17.42
CA PRO A 97 11.35 6.33 -17.55
C PRO A 97 11.02 5.68 -18.91
N ILE A 98 9.86 5.99 -19.49
CA ILE A 98 9.43 5.46 -20.79
C ILE A 98 10.30 6.04 -21.91
N ILE A 99 10.50 7.36 -21.91
CA ILE A 99 11.36 8.05 -22.87
C ILE A 99 12.80 7.52 -22.77
N LEU A 100 13.32 7.36 -21.54
CA LEU A 100 14.65 6.79 -21.30
C LEU A 100 14.75 5.34 -21.81
N ALA A 101 13.75 4.50 -21.55
CA ALA A 101 13.72 3.13 -22.04
C ALA A 101 13.71 3.06 -23.59
N LEU A 102 12.96 3.94 -24.25
CA LEU A 102 12.95 4.06 -25.71
C LEU A 102 14.28 4.56 -26.26
N ALA A 103 14.87 5.59 -25.64
CA ALA A 103 16.17 6.13 -26.03
C ALA A 103 17.28 5.06 -25.91
N PHE A 104 17.32 4.29 -24.82
CA PHE A 104 18.27 3.18 -24.66
C PHE A 104 18.04 2.05 -25.68
N ASN A 105 16.78 1.76 -25.99
CA ASN A 105 16.46 0.74 -26.99
C ASN A 105 16.95 1.14 -28.39
N GLU A 106 16.83 2.42 -28.76
CA GLU A 106 17.24 2.94 -30.07
C GLU A 106 18.78 3.00 -30.22
N VAL A 107 19.50 3.38 -29.16
CA VAL A 107 20.98 3.40 -29.14
C VAL A 107 21.59 2.01 -29.37
N ARG A 108 20.84 0.93 -29.11
CA ARG A 108 21.30 -0.46 -29.28
C ARG A 108 21.58 -0.85 -30.74
N ASN A 109 21.10 -0.09 -31.73
CA ASN A 109 21.31 -0.38 -33.15
C ASN A 109 22.55 0.28 -33.80
N GLY A 110 23.27 1.18 -33.11
CA GLY A 110 24.29 2.02 -33.77
C GLY A 110 25.76 1.74 -33.46
N PHE A 111 26.16 1.62 -32.19
CA PHE A 111 27.60 1.74 -31.87
C PHE A 111 28.13 1.02 -30.61
N PHE A 112 27.27 0.40 -29.78
CA PHE A 112 27.67 -0.13 -28.46
C PHE A 112 27.37 -1.61 -28.22
N LYS A 113 27.21 -2.40 -29.28
CA LYS A 113 26.99 -3.85 -29.17
C LYS A 113 28.13 -4.61 -28.47
N LYS A 114 29.34 -4.04 -28.40
CA LYS A 114 30.56 -4.68 -27.87
C LYS A 114 30.91 -4.34 -26.41
N LEU A 115 30.32 -3.30 -25.81
CA LEU A 115 30.62 -2.93 -24.42
C LEU A 115 29.57 -3.43 -23.42
N SER A 116 28.33 -3.68 -23.85
CA SER A 116 27.25 -4.19 -22.99
C SER A 116 27.19 -5.72 -22.89
N GLN A 117 28.16 -6.44 -23.45
CA GLN A 117 28.19 -7.91 -23.44
C GLN A 117 29.10 -8.49 -22.34
N THR A 118 29.75 -7.65 -21.52
CA THR A 118 30.76 -8.13 -20.56
C THR A 118 30.53 -7.71 -19.10
N VAL A 119 29.53 -6.88 -18.75
CA VAL A 119 29.15 -6.63 -17.34
C VAL A 119 27.65 -6.44 -17.21
#